data_AF-A0A843RVI4-F1
#
_entry.id   AF-A0A843RVI4-F1
#
_cell.length_a   1.000
_cell.length_b   1.000
_cell.length_c   1.000
_cell.angle_alpha   90.00
_cell.angle_beta   90.00
_cell.angle_gamma   90.00
#
_symmetry.space_group_name_H-M   'P 1'
#
loop_
_entity.id
_entity.type
_entity.pdbx_description
1 polymer ?
#
loop_
_entity_poly.entity_id
_entity_poly.type
_entity_poly.pdbx_seq_one_letter_code
_entity_poly.pdbx_strand_id
1 'polypeptide(L)'
;MTEVSAIGATKAFRQAVILDVVDREVVASQEQLRMRLLRQGIDVTQATLSRDIKDLGLVKRASDGAYKRPGPNLVGRPDAAEATLRRTVLSYLRRLDRVEQLIVLRTDPGQAQPLALAIDHAELPEVVGTIAGDDTILVIARDARQADLCVARMKRWTAGGSVAEVDGATPE
;
A
#
# COMPACT_ATOMS: atom_id res chain seq x y z
N MET A 1 22.72 -13.25 35.31
CA MET A 1 21.76 -14.06 34.54
C MET A 1 20.41 -13.38 34.67
N THR A 2 20.03 -12.59 33.68
CA THR A 2 18.74 -11.88 33.69
C THR A 2 17.86 -12.56 32.66
N GLU A 3 16.87 -13.33 33.13
CA GLU A 3 15.82 -13.91 32.31
C GLU A 3 15.01 -12.79 31.65
N VAL A 4 15.17 -12.63 30.34
CA VAL A 4 14.31 -11.77 29.54
C VAL A 4 13.05 -12.57 29.26
N SER A 5 12.00 -12.31 30.04
CA SER A 5 10.67 -12.88 29.87
C SER A 5 10.12 -12.52 28.48
N ALA A 6 9.67 -13.54 27.74
CA ALA A 6 9.16 -13.41 26.39
C ALA A 6 7.87 -12.60 26.37
N ILE A 7 7.94 -11.35 25.93
CA ILE A 7 6.76 -10.54 25.68
C ILE A 7 6.09 -11.12 24.43
N GLY A 8 4.88 -11.65 24.60
CA GLY A 8 4.03 -12.06 23.50
C GLY A 8 3.63 -10.86 22.64
N ALA A 9 4.51 -10.47 21.73
CA ALA A 9 4.27 -9.40 20.77
C ALA A 9 3.00 -9.68 19.95
N THR A 10 2.10 -8.70 19.88
CA THR A 10 0.92 -8.76 19.01
C THR A 10 1.35 -8.99 17.56
N LYS A 11 0.51 -9.66 16.76
CA LYS A 11 0.82 -9.95 15.33
C LYS A 11 1.24 -8.69 14.58
N ALA A 12 0.51 -7.59 14.76
CA ALA A 12 0.80 -6.31 14.11
C ALA A 12 2.17 -5.75 14.54
N PHE A 13 2.49 -5.74 15.84
CA PHE A 13 3.79 -5.27 16.32
C PHE A 13 4.94 -6.13 15.78
N ARG A 14 4.80 -7.45 15.85
CA ARG A 14 5.81 -8.38 15.32
C ARG A 14 6.02 -8.18 13.82
N GLN A 15 4.96 -8.02 13.04
CA GLN A 15 5.04 -7.77 11.61
C GLN A 15 5.73 -6.43 11.29
N ALA A 16 5.46 -5.38 12.06
CA ALA A 16 6.16 -4.11 11.92
C ALA A 16 7.67 -4.25 12.18
N VAL A 17 8.05 -5.02 13.21
CA VAL A 17 9.46 -5.29 13.52
C VAL A 17 10.12 -6.16 12.45
N ILE A 18 9.43 -7.17 11.91
CA ILE A 18 9.92 -7.96 10.78
C ILE A 18 10.28 -7.05 9.61
N LEU A 19 9.40 -6.09 9.28
CA LEU A 19 9.63 -5.14 8.20
C LEU A 19 10.85 -4.25 8.47
N ASP A 20 10.99 -3.71 9.68
CA ASP A 20 12.14 -2.89 10.06
C ASP A 20 13.48 -3.65 9.95
N VAL A 21 13.51 -4.92 10.38
CA VAL A 21 14.70 -5.77 10.29
C VAL A 21 15.11 -6.03 8.84
N VAL A 22 14.17 -6.38 7.97
CA VAL A 22 14.50 -6.69 6.56
C VAL A 22 14.86 -5.45 5.73
N ASP A 23 14.46 -4.26 6.17
CA ASP A 23 14.83 -3.00 5.53
C ASP A 23 16.24 -2.54 5.92
N ARG A 24 16.68 -2.83 7.14
CA ARG A 24 17.97 -2.39 7.68
C ARG A 24 19.10 -3.39 7.50
N GLU A 25 18.77 -4.67 7.34
CA GLU A 25 19.75 -5.76 7.40
C GLU A 25 19.60 -6.77 6.25
N VAL A 26 20.70 -7.45 5.91
CA VAL A 26 20.70 -8.56 4.96
C VAL A 26 20.31 -9.84 5.69
N VAL A 27 19.10 -10.35 5.44
CA VAL A 27 18.55 -11.54 6.11
C VAL A 27 18.15 -12.60 5.09
N ALA A 28 18.97 -13.65 4.91
CA ALA A 28 18.80 -14.65 3.84
C ALA A 28 17.96 -15.88 4.23
N SER A 29 17.67 -16.06 5.52
CA SER A 29 16.93 -17.23 6.02
C SER A 29 15.96 -16.87 7.15
N GLN A 30 14.93 -17.70 7.31
CA GLN A 30 13.95 -17.52 8.39
C GLN A 30 14.60 -17.67 9.75
N GLU A 31 15.60 -18.54 9.90
CA GLU A 31 16.33 -18.68 11.16
C GLU A 31 17.14 -17.43 11.49
N GLN A 32 17.77 -16.78 10.49
CA GLN A 32 18.42 -15.50 10.70
C GLN A 32 17.42 -14.43 11.15
N LEU A 33 16.25 -14.35 10.51
CA LEU A 33 15.20 -13.41 10.90
C LEU A 33 14.70 -13.68 12.32
N ARG A 34 14.47 -14.95 12.66
CA ARG A 34 14.06 -15.39 14.00
C ARG A 34 15.06 -14.97 15.08
N MET A 35 16.36 -15.15 14.81
CA MET A 35 17.42 -14.72 15.72
C MET A 35 17.48 -13.20 15.90
N ARG A 36 17.16 -12.41 14.87
CA ARG A 36 17.07 -10.94 14.99
C ARG A 36 15.88 -10.51 15.84
N LEU A 37 14.73 -11.14 15.64
CA LEU A 37 13.54 -10.91 16.46
C LEU A 37 13.79 -11.28 17.93
N LEU A 38 14.45 -12.42 18.18
CA LEU A 38 14.78 -12.87 19.53
C LEU A 38 15.68 -11.88 20.27
N ARG A 39 16.65 -11.27 19.59
CA ARG A 39 17.51 -10.20 20.17
C ARG A 39 16.72 -8.94 20.54
N GLN A 40 15.56 -8.74 19.94
CA GLN A 40 14.64 -7.65 20.26
C GLN A 40 13.54 -8.07 21.25
N GLY A 41 13.68 -9.25 21.88
CA GLY A 41 12.73 -9.77 22.87
C GLY A 41 11.49 -10.42 22.27
N ILE A 42 11.46 -10.68 20.96
CA ILE A 42 10.35 -11.30 20.24
C ILE A 42 10.70 -12.76 19.94
N ASP A 43 10.20 -13.68 20.75
CA ASP A 43 10.34 -15.12 20.49
C ASP A 43 9.15 -15.63 19.67
N VAL A 44 9.43 -16.27 18.54
CA VAL A 44 8.42 -16.88 17.66
C VAL A 44 8.88 -18.19 17.09
N THR A 45 7.90 -19.06 16.83
CA THR A 45 8.10 -20.32 16.11
C THR A 45 8.36 -20.06 14.63
N GLN A 46 9.02 -21.03 13.98
CA GLN A 46 9.22 -21.01 12.53
C GLN A 46 7.86 -20.99 11.79
N ALA A 47 6.83 -21.68 12.30
CA ALA A 47 5.50 -21.69 11.69
C ALA A 47 4.83 -20.31 11.71
N THR A 48 4.93 -19.60 12.83
CA THR A 48 4.43 -18.22 12.96
C THR A 48 5.17 -17.28 12.02
N LEU A 49 6.50 -17.37 12.00
CA LEU A 49 7.34 -16.53 11.14
C LEU A 49 7.10 -16.80 9.66
N SER A 50 6.90 -18.05 9.27
CA SER A 50 6.55 -18.43 7.89
C SER A 50 5.21 -17.83 7.46
N ARG A 51 4.21 -17.86 8.35
CA ARG A 51 2.92 -17.19 8.10
C ARG A 51 3.07 -15.67 7.99
N ASP A 52 3.83 -15.03 8.88
CA ASP A 52 4.05 -13.58 8.81
C ASP A 52 4.80 -13.17 7.54
N ILE A 53 5.83 -13.90 7.11
CA ILE A 53 6.54 -13.68 5.84
C ILE A 53 5.57 -13.77 4.65
N LYS A 54 4.67 -14.76 4.67
CA LYS A 54 3.67 -14.94 3.62
C LYS A 54 2.62 -13.83 3.63
N ASP A 55 2.09 -13.48 4.81
CA ASP A 55 1.10 -12.43 5.01
C ASP A 55 1.65 -11.05 4.61
N LEU A 56 2.93 -10.80 4.87
CA LEU A 56 3.66 -9.58 4.50
C LEU A 56 4.12 -9.55 3.03
N GLY A 57 3.96 -10.65 2.29
CA GLY A 57 4.39 -10.75 0.89
C GLY A 57 5.89 -10.61 0.70
N LEU A 58 6.70 -10.96 1.70
CA LEU A 58 8.17 -10.83 1.61
C LEU A 58 8.74 -11.79 0.56
N VAL A 59 9.77 -11.31 -0.11
CA VAL A 59 10.39 -11.97 -1.27
C VAL A 59 11.89 -11.96 -1.11
N LYS A 60 12.58 -12.94 -1.71
CA LYS A 60 14.03 -12.98 -1.71
C LYS A 60 14.59 -12.13 -2.85
N ARG A 61 15.57 -11.29 -2.53
CA ARG A 61 16.37 -10.56 -3.53
C ARG A 61 17.17 -11.56 -4.37
N ALA A 62 17.20 -11.34 -5.68
CA ALA A 62 17.98 -12.17 -6.60
C ALA A 62 19.50 -11.99 -6.42
N SER A 63 19.94 -10.84 -5.90
CA SER A 63 21.35 -10.50 -5.71
C SER A 63 22.03 -11.29 -4.59
N ASP A 64 21.37 -11.42 -3.44
CA ASP A 64 21.96 -11.92 -2.20
C ASP A 64 21.04 -12.90 -1.44
N GLY A 65 19.87 -13.24 -1.98
CA GLY A 65 18.92 -14.15 -1.36
C GLY A 65 18.22 -13.60 -0.11
N ALA A 66 18.45 -12.33 0.22
CA ALA A 66 17.89 -11.72 1.42
C ALA A 66 16.41 -11.38 1.26
N TYR A 67 15.64 -11.54 2.34
CA TYR A 67 14.29 -11.03 2.42
C TYR A 67 14.29 -9.53 2.21
N LYS A 68 13.36 -9.08 1.39
CA LYS A 68 12.98 -7.69 1.28
C LYS A 68 11.46 -7.63 1.24
N ARG A 69 10.92 -6.45 1.56
CA ARG A 69 9.58 -6.10 1.08
C ARG A 69 9.51 -6.39 -0.42
N PRO A 70 8.33 -6.70 -0.98
CA PRO A 70 8.16 -6.60 -2.41
C PRO A 70 8.59 -5.19 -2.82
N GLY A 71 9.80 -5.08 -3.35
CA GLY A 71 10.29 -3.82 -3.89
C GLY A 71 9.44 -3.49 -5.11
N PRO A 72 9.41 -2.23 -5.56
CA PRO A 72 8.74 -1.84 -6.80
C PRO A 72 9.10 -2.76 -7.99
N ASN A 73 10.27 -3.41 -7.94
CA ASN A 73 10.77 -4.33 -8.96
C ASN A 73 10.33 -5.80 -8.87
N LEU A 74 9.39 -6.18 -7.99
CA LEU A 74 8.67 -7.47 -8.11
C LEU A 74 7.24 -7.32 -8.63
N VAL A 75 6.83 -6.08 -8.89
CA VAL A 75 5.72 -5.74 -9.77
C VAL A 75 6.30 -5.41 -11.16
N GLY A 76 7.05 -6.36 -11.72
CA GLY A 76 7.67 -6.27 -13.05
C GLY A 76 6.69 -6.44 -14.21
N ARG A 77 5.43 -6.08 -14.00
CA ARG A 77 4.45 -5.80 -15.05
C ARG A 77 3.77 -4.51 -14.61
N PRO A 78 3.86 -3.40 -15.37
CA PRO A 78 3.00 -2.24 -15.18
C PRO A 78 1.53 -2.66 -14.91
N ASP A 79 1.12 -3.76 -15.55
CA ASP A 79 -0.18 -4.40 -15.40
C ASP A 79 -0.56 -4.81 -13.97
N ALA A 80 0.36 -5.18 -13.06
CA ALA A 80 -0.01 -5.74 -11.75
C ALA A 80 -0.26 -4.69 -10.66
N ALA A 81 0.51 -3.59 -10.65
CA ALA A 81 0.24 -2.43 -9.79
C ALA A 81 -1.05 -1.74 -10.27
N GLU A 82 -1.19 -1.56 -11.59
CA GLU A 82 -2.40 -1.03 -12.19
C GLU A 82 -3.61 -1.95 -11.98
N ALA A 83 -3.45 -3.27 -12.04
CA ALA A 83 -4.54 -4.22 -11.70
C ALA A 83 -4.95 -4.13 -10.22
N THR A 84 -3.98 -3.95 -9.32
CA THR A 84 -4.27 -3.76 -7.89
C THR A 84 -5.00 -2.46 -7.67
N LEU A 85 -4.50 -1.35 -8.23
CA LEU A 85 -5.17 -0.05 -8.18
C LEU A 85 -6.59 -0.14 -8.74
N ARG A 86 -6.77 -0.76 -9.91
CA ARG A 86 -8.08 -0.96 -10.53
C ARG A 86 -9.04 -1.72 -9.60
N ARG A 87 -8.59 -2.82 -9.00
CA ARG A 87 -9.41 -3.60 -8.04
C ARG A 87 -9.79 -2.74 -6.84
N THR A 88 -8.86 -1.97 -6.29
CA THR A 88 -9.09 -1.12 -5.13
C THR A 88 -10.04 0.03 -5.44
N VAL A 89 -9.89 0.69 -6.61
CA VAL A 89 -10.83 1.70 -7.11
C VAL A 89 -12.23 1.12 -7.24
N LEU A 90 -12.38 -0.03 -7.89
CA LEU A 90 -13.69 -0.69 -8.03
C LEU A 90 -14.32 -1.11 -6.70
N SER A 91 -13.51 -1.36 -5.67
CA SER A 91 -14.00 -1.82 -4.36
C SER A 91 -14.38 -0.67 -3.44
N TYR A 92 -13.59 0.41 -3.45
CA TYR A 92 -13.66 1.45 -2.41
C TYR A 92 -14.09 2.82 -2.92
N LEU A 93 -13.92 3.14 -4.21
CA LEU A 93 -14.30 4.45 -4.73
C LEU A 93 -15.83 4.57 -4.79
N ARG A 94 -16.37 5.58 -4.10
CA ARG A 94 -17.80 5.91 -4.07
C ARG A 94 -18.14 7.15 -4.90
N ARG A 95 -17.29 8.18 -4.80
CA ARG A 95 -17.42 9.43 -5.55
C ARG A 95 -16.04 9.97 -5.89
N LEU A 96 -15.95 10.62 -7.04
CA LEU A 96 -14.76 11.28 -7.54
C LEU A 96 -15.17 12.66 -8.01
N ASP A 97 -14.50 13.69 -7.52
CA ASP A 97 -14.64 15.07 -7.99
C ASP A 97 -13.26 15.65 -8.31
N ARG A 98 -13.23 16.67 -9.19
CA ARG A 98 -12.01 17.37 -9.56
C ARG A 98 -12.20 18.87 -9.44
N VAL A 99 -11.20 19.55 -8.91
CA VAL A 99 -11.05 21.01 -8.94
C VAL A 99 -9.61 21.31 -9.35
N GLU A 100 -9.41 21.79 -10.59
CA GLU A 100 -8.09 22.03 -11.16
C GLU A 100 -7.18 20.79 -11.08
N GLN A 101 -5.98 20.91 -10.49
CA GLN A 101 -5.05 19.80 -10.26
C GLN A 101 -5.41 18.91 -9.06
N LEU A 102 -6.47 19.23 -8.31
CA LEU A 102 -6.89 18.49 -7.12
C LEU A 102 -8.02 17.53 -7.47
N ILE A 103 -7.88 16.27 -7.06
CA ILE A 103 -8.91 15.26 -7.21
C ILE A 103 -9.29 14.78 -5.82
N VAL A 104 -10.58 14.83 -5.51
CA VAL A 104 -11.14 14.37 -4.25
C VAL A 104 -11.84 13.03 -4.49
N LEU A 105 -11.36 12.00 -3.82
CA LEU A 105 -11.97 10.67 -3.84
C LEU A 105 -12.69 10.44 -2.51
N ARG A 106 -13.91 9.93 -2.57
CA ARG A 106 -14.71 9.53 -1.41
C ARG A 106 -14.83 8.02 -1.37
N THR A 107 -14.71 7.46 -0.17
CA THR A 107 -14.86 6.03 0.11
C THR A 107 -15.88 5.81 1.22
N ASP A 108 -16.16 4.55 1.57
CA ASP A 108 -16.80 4.24 2.84
C ASP A 108 -15.81 4.51 4.02
N PRO A 109 -16.30 4.66 5.26
CA PRO A 109 -15.46 4.85 6.44
C PRO A 109 -14.35 3.78 6.58
N GLY A 110 -13.15 4.23 6.92
CA GLY A 110 -11.95 3.38 7.06
C GLY A 110 -11.35 2.83 5.76
N GLN A 111 -11.86 3.21 4.58
CA GLN A 111 -11.39 2.67 3.29
C GLN A 111 -10.52 3.64 2.48
N ALA A 112 -10.31 4.87 2.94
CA ALA A 112 -9.50 5.85 2.21
C ALA A 112 -8.01 5.46 2.15
N GLN A 113 -7.45 5.03 3.28
CA GLN A 113 -6.03 4.66 3.41
C GLN A 113 -5.59 3.54 2.45
N PRO A 114 -6.27 2.38 2.34
CA PRO A 114 -5.86 1.33 1.42
C PRO A 114 -5.97 1.75 -0.06
N LEU A 115 -6.92 2.63 -0.42
CA LEU A 115 -7.02 3.17 -1.78
C LEU A 115 -5.88 4.15 -2.09
N ALA A 116 -5.55 5.05 -1.16
CA ALA A 116 -4.43 5.98 -1.33
C ALA A 116 -3.09 5.25 -1.51
N LEU A 117 -2.83 4.23 -0.68
CA LEU A 117 -1.63 3.41 -0.80
C LEU A 117 -1.55 2.70 -2.16
N ALA A 118 -2.67 2.25 -2.71
CA ALA A 118 -2.71 1.65 -4.04
C ALA A 118 -2.44 2.67 -5.16
N ILE A 119 -2.86 3.93 -5.00
CA ILE A 119 -2.56 5.01 -5.93
C ILE A 119 -1.07 5.34 -5.90
N ASP A 120 -0.49 5.50 -4.71
CA ASP A 120 0.93 5.82 -4.56
C ASP A 120 1.82 4.70 -5.13
N HIS A 121 1.49 3.43 -4.84
CA HIS A 121 2.22 2.28 -5.39
C HIS A 121 2.08 2.11 -6.91
N ALA A 122 1.04 2.68 -7.53
CA ALA A 122 0.87 2.61 -8.97
C ALA A 122 1.79 3.59 -9.72
N GLU A 123 2.47 4.51 -9.00
CA GLU A 123 3.42 5.48 -9.54
C GLU A 123 2.90 6.17 -10.82
N LEU A 124 1.61 6.56 -10.80
CA LEU A 124 0.97 7.16 -11.97
C LEU A 124 1.69 8.46 -12.36
N PRO A 125 2.12 8.63 -13.63
CA PRO A 125 2.90 9.79 -14.03
C PRO A 125 2.15 11.12 -13.87
N GLU A 126 0.81 11.07 -13.92
CA GLU A 126 -0.08 12.18 -13.66
C GLU A 126 -0.12 12.66 -12.19
N VAL A 127 0.19 11.79 -11.22
CA VAL A 127 0.03 12.03 -9.78
C VAL A 127 1.35 12.48 -9.14
N VAL A 128 1.29 13.52 -8.31
CA VAL A 128 2.39 13.97 -7.46
C VAL A 128 2.38 13.23 -6.12
N GLY A 129 1.20 12.99 -5.55
CA GLY A 129 1.02 12.20 -4.34
C GLY A 129 -0.41 12.25 -3.81
N THR A 130 -0.64 11.57 -2.69
CA THR A 130 -1.95 11.50 -2.03
C THR A 130 -1.89 11.87 -0.54
N ILE A 131 -3.02 12.35 -0.01
CA ILE A 131 -3.27 12.54 1.43
C ILE A 131 -4.61 11.89 1.75
N ALA A 132 -4.60 10.89 2.64
CA ALA A 132 -5.81 10.16 3.04
C ALA A 132 -6.24 10.50 4.47
N GLY A 133 -7.54 10.76 4.62
CA GLY A 133 -8.26 10.76 5.89
C GLY A 133 -8.87 9.38 6.17
N ASP A 134 -10.08 9.38 6.74
CA ASP A 134 -10.84 8.14 7.01
C ASP A 134 -11.67 7.67 5.81
N ASP A 135 -12.41 8.60 5.19
CA ASP A 135 -13.34 8.35 4.08
C ASP A 135 -13.08 9.24 2.85
N THR A 136 -11.97 10.00 2.87
CA THR A 136 -11.61 10.98 1.85
C THR A 136 -10.14 10.89 1.51
N ILE A 137 -9.82 10.98 0.22
CA ILE A 137 -8.46 11.08 -0.29
C ILE A 137 -8.36 12.34 -1.15
N LEU A 138 -7.36 13.17 -0.87
CA LEU A 138 -6.92 14.21 -1.78
C LEU A 138 -5.78 13.63 -2.63
N VAL A 139 -5.99 13.57 -3.93
CA VAL A 139 -4.94 13.25 -4.91
C VAL A 139 -4.51 14.55 -5.57
N ILE A 140 -3.21 14.80 -5.58
CA ILE A 140 -2.62 16.01 -6.16
C ILE A 140 -1.98 15.61 -7.49
N ALA A 141 -2.49 16.14 -8.60
CA ALA A 141 -1.88 15.98 -9.91
C ALA A 141 -0.86 17.10 -10.19
N ARG A 142 -0.03 16.91 -11.22
CA ARG A 142 1.01 17.88 -11.60
C ARG A 142 0.43 19.20 -12.13
N ASP A 143 -0.68 19.12 -12.85
CA ASP A 143 -1.44 20.23 -13.43
C ASP A 143 -2.88 19.77 -13.74
N ALA A 144 -3.75 20.70 -14.15
CA ALA A 144 -5.14 20.41 -14.46
C ALA A 144 -5.29 19.34 -15.57
N ARG A 145 -4.42 19.36 -16.59
CA ARG A 145 -4.47 18.39 -17.69
C ARG A 145 -4.09 16.98 -17.21
N GLN A 146 -3.10 16.85 -16.32
CA GLN A 146 -2.76 15.57 -15.70
C GLN A 146 -3.89 15.08 -14.79
N ALA A 147 -4.58 15.99 -14.09
CA ALA A 147 -5.75 15.60 -13.32
C ALA A 147 -6.85 15.01 -14.22
N ASP A 148 -7.12 15.61 -15.39
CA ASP A 148 -8.09 15.04 -16.36
C ASP A 148 -7.71 13.64 -16.82
N LEU A 149 -6.43 13.38 -17.05
CA LEU A 149 -5.93 12.04 -17.43
C LEU A 149 -6.17 11.02 -16.30
N CYS A 150 -5.87 11.41 -15.06
CA CYS A 150 -6.09 10.59 -13.87
C CYS A 150 -7.57 10.22 -13.72
N VAL A 151 -8.44 11.23 -13.80
CA VAL A 151 -9.90 11.05 -13.71
C VAL A 151 -10.40 10.15 -14.84
N ALA A 152 -9.98 10.40 -16.08
CA ALA A 152 -10.37 9.57 -17.23
C ALA A 152 -9.88 8.12 -17.11
N ARG A 153 -8.73 7.88 -16.47
CA ARG A 153 -8.24 6.53 -16.16
C ARG A 153 -9.16 5.84 -15.15
N MET A 154 -9.47 6.49 -14.03
CA MET A 154 -10.34 5.92 -12.99
C MET A 154 -11.76 5.66 -13.53
N LYS A 155 -12.32 6.63 -14.28
CA LYS A 155 -13.64 6.49 -14.93
C LYS A 155 -13.71 5.32 -15.91
N ARG A 156 -12.62 5.04 -16.66
CA ARG A 156 -12.57 3.87 -17.56
C ARG A 156 -12.74 2.55 -16.81
N TRP A 157 -12.34 2.48 -15.54
CA TRP A 157 -12.57 1.30 -14.72
C TRP A 157 -13.99 1.25 -14.18
N THR A 158 -14.55 2.39 -13.76
CA THR A 158 -15.88 2.48 -13.15
C THR A 158 -17.02 2.58 -14.16
N ALA A 159 -16.76 2.75 -15.46
CA ALA A 159 -17.80 2.79 -16.50
C ALA A 159 -18.68 1.52 -16.61
N GLY A 160 -18.39 0.46 -15.84
CA GLY A 160 -19.25 -0.71 -15.63
C GLY A 160 -19.95 -0.80 -14.26
N GLY A 161 -19.82 0.20 -13.37
CA GLY A 161 -20.37 0.22 -12.01
C GLY A 161 -20.55 1.63 -11.46
N SER A 162 -21.77 1.94 -11.00
CA SER A 162 -22.24 3.27 -10.58
C SER A 162 -21.26 4.04 -9.68
N VAL A 163 -20.63 5.09 -10.23
CA VAL A 163 -20.02 6.19 -9.48
C VAL A 163 -20.74 7.46 -9.90
N ALA A 164 -21.43 8.09 -8.97
CA ALA A 164 -22.18 9.31 -9.23
C ALA A 164 -21.23 10.52 -9.25
N GLU A 165 -21.22 11.24 -10.36
CA GLU A 165 -20.60 12.56 -10.48
C GLU A 165 -21.55 13.65 -9.97
N VAL A 166 -21.00 14.68 -9.33
CA VAL A 166 -21.67 15.98 -9.24
C VAL A 166 -20.72 16.98 -9.88
N ASP A 167 -21.08 17.38 -11.10
CA ASP A 167 -20.29 18.30 -11.91
C ASP A 167 -20.26 19.68 -11.22
N GLY A 168 -19.09 20.05 -10.72
CA GLY A 168 -18.86 21.31 -10.03
C GLY A 168 -18.47 22.41 -11.00
N ALA A 169 -19.39 22.85 -11.86
CA ALA A 169 -19.26 24.12 -12.59
C ALA A 169 -20.59 24.57 -13.20
N THR A 170 -21.30 25.46 -12.51
CA THR A 170 -22.10 26.48 -13.19
C THR A 170 -21.72 27.82 -12.56
N PRO A 171 -20.90 28.65 -13.22
CA PRO A 171 -20.77 30.04 -12.84
C PRO A 171 -21.99 30.78 -13.40
N GLU A 172 -22.66 31.58 -12.55
CA GLU A 172 -23.51 32.70 -13.00
C GLU A 172 -22.68 33.77 -13.71
#